data_AF-A0AAU0U7K4-F1
#
_entry.id   AF-A0AAU0U7K4-F1
#
_cell.length_a   1.000
_cell.length_b   1.000
_cell.length_c   1.000
_cell.angle_alpha   90.00
_cell.angle_beta   90.00
_cell.angle_gamma   90.00
#
_symmetry.space_group_name_H-M   'P 1'
#
loop_
_entity.id
_entity.type
_entity.pdbx_description
1 polymer ?
#
loop_
_entity_poly.entity_id
_entity_poly.type
_entity_poly.pdbx_seq_one_letter_code
_entity_poly.pdbx_strand_id
1 'polypeptide(L)'
;MTYSLELSARYLDLARTPISKEHFAGDDIRFSNEYEAVESELGKAHSLHENSRIDWQKILDDSELILRDHSKDLRVAVWLAWALYQKNSFAGLLAGFGLLHHLCKDHWECLHPLKSRTRVAAFNWLLPRLEQVLAESVPIKEQLSLFRRLVEHFEGLDALLTLQLGNDAPLLLPIRRRLAAMVQRAASNQPEPGAMGAALAQVKQAATQLFTPGSPIDNEKDAQKALRVQQENARPLCAWWLRQKATDLRALRLNRTLLWLTIEALPERNAEYITVLRGLPADRLKSYQERLDQGQYADLLVDLEASLAVSPFWFDGQRMVWECLQRLNADLAMREVEVQLSLLLQRLPGIVDLRFHDGVPFADDATRSWISAHVLVHLQVVDAPGALQSDNTQAVWEDALQDVLPVLRRDGLKAAVQILKQGLQSAQGGRVRFFWRLSLARLCYQAKKYELAKTQLETLDQQLRDAGLDAWEPDLALQVLHLLYSCCELLPQNQVVRERKEDVYHRLCHLDLEVVLP
;
A
#
# COMPACT_ATOMS: atom_id res chain seq x y z
N MET A 1 17.54 -17.86 45.04
CA MET A 1 17.60 -16.47 45.57
C MET A 1 19.03 -15.96 45.74
N THR A 2 20.03 -16.81 45.97
CA THR A 2 21.44 -16.41 46.14
C THR A 2 22.05 -15.77 44.88
N TYR A 3 21.88 -16.40 43.71
CA TYR A 3 22.43 -15.89 42.44
C TYR A 3 21.91 -14.50 42.03
N SER A 4 20.61 -14.23 42.20
CA SER A 4 20.03 -12.90 41.89
C SER A 4 20.56 -11.81 42.83
N LEU A 5 20.84 -12.15 44.09
CA LEU A 5 21.40 -11.21 45.06
C LEU A 5 22.85 -10.88 44.75
N GLU A 6 23.65 -11.88 44.35
CA GLU A 6 25.03 -11.70 43.93
C GLU A 6 25.14 -10.84 42.67
N LEU A 7 24.27 -11.09 41.67
CA LEU A 7 24.20 -10.28 40.46
C LEU A 7 23.83 -8.82 40.77
N SER A 8 22.78 -8.59 41.58
CA SER A 8 22.41 -7.24 42.00
C SER A 8 23.51 -6.54 42.81
N ALA A 9 24.23 -7.26 43.66
CA ALA A 9 25.33 -6.71 44.43
C ALA A 9 26.50 -6.27 43.52
N ARG A 10 26.87 -7.08 42.52
CA ARG A 10 27.93 -6.75 41.54
C ARG A 10 27.62 -5.46 40.78
N TYR A 11 26.42 -5.34 40.21
CA TYR A 11 26.09 -4.14 39.42
C TYR A 11 25.83 -2.91 40.29
N LEU A 12 25.41 -3.10 41.54
CA LEU A 12 25.36 -1.99 42.50
C LEU A 12 26.77 -1.51 42.89
N ASP A 13 27.74 -2.41 43.03
CA ASP A 13 29.15 -2.07 43.27
C ASP A 13 29.77 -1.33 42.07
N LEU A 14 29.48 -1.78 40.85
CA LEU A 14 29.84 -1.08 39.62
C LEU A 14 29.25 0.34 39.57
N ALA A 15 28.01 0.51 40.04
CA ALA A 15 27.35 1.80 40.09
C ALA A 15 27.96 2.74 41.14
N ARG A 16 28.46 2.20 42.26
CA ARG A 16 29.05 2.97 43.38
C ARG A 16 30.49 3.39 43.14
N THR A 17 31.22 2.58 42.37
CA THR A 17 32.66 2.77 42.19
C THR A 17 32.91 3.90 41.20
N PRO A 18 33.59 4.99 41.60
CA PRO A 18 33.93 6.08 40.69
C PRO A 18 34.94 5.63 39.62
N ILE A 19 34.91 6.23 38.43
CA ILE A 19 35.91 5.96 37.37
C ILE A 19 37.32 6.33 37.84
N SER A 20 37.47 7.47 38.53
CA SER A 20 38.73 7.91 39.11
C SER A 20 38.51 8.56 40.48
N LYS A 21 39.58 8.74 41.27
CA LYS A 21 39.49 9.38 42.60
C LYS A 21 38.95 10.81 42.56
N GLU A 22 39.10 11.49 41.42
CA GLU A 22 38.73 12.91 41.25
C GLU A 22 37.42 13.08 40.47
N HIS A 23 37.10 12.15 39.57
CA HIS A 23 35.91 12.22 38.72
C HIS A 23 35.09 10.92 38.79
N PHE A 24 33.90 11.02 39.39
CA PHE A 24 32.98 9.89 39.49
C PHE A 24 32.53 9.38 38.12
N ALA A 25 32.11 10.29 37.24
CA ALA A 25 31.47 9.94 35.98
C ALA A 25 32.41 9.76 34.78
N GLY A 26 33.69 10.15 34.90
CA GLY A 26 34.61 10.18 33.76
C GLY A 26 34.17 11.14 32.65
N ASP A 27 34.63 10.87 31.42
CA ASP A 27 34.40 11.72 30.25
C ASP A 27 33.20 11.25 29.40
N ASP A 28 32.66 12.10 28.51
CA ASP A 28 31.58 11.69 27.60
C ASP A 28 32.14 10.70 26.56
N ILE A 29 31.57 9.49 26.56
CA ILE A 29 32.05 8.37 25.76
C ILE A 29 31.51 8.34 24.32
N ARG A 30 30.62 9.28 23.94
CA ARG A 30 29.84 9.24 22.67
C ARG A 30 30.66 9.00 21.40
N PHE A 31 31.86 9.57 21.34
CA PHE A 31 32.73 9.56 20.15
C PHE A 31 33.94 8.63 20.30
N SER A 32 33.87 7.69 21.24
CA SER A 32 34.89 6.68 21.45
C SER A 32 34.63 5.43 20.61
N ASN A 33 35.69 4.69 20.31
CA ASN A 33 35.59 3.43 19.58
C ASN A 33 34.81 2.38 20.39
N GLU A 34 34.95 2.41 21.72
CA GLU A 34 34.27 1.50 22.64
C GLU A 34 32.74 1.71 22.59
N TYR A 35 32.28 2.97 22.59
CA TYR A 35 30.86 3.27 22.44
C TYR A 35 30.33 2.88 21.06
N GLU A 36 31.06 3.22 20.00
CA GLU A 36 30.68 2.86 18.63
C GLU A 36 30.59 1.34 18.41
N ALA A 37 31.47 0.56 19.05
CA ALA A 37 31.41 -0.89 19.01
C ALA A 37 30.10 -1.42 19.60
N VAL A 38 29.69 -0.93 20.77
CA VAL A 38 28.40 -1.33 21.40
C VAL A 38 27.20 -0.86 20.56
N GLU A 39 27.24 0.38 20.06
CA GLU A 39 26.18 0.95 19.21
C GLU A 39 26.02 0.15 17.91
N SER A 40 27.13 -0.25 17.29
CA SER A 40 27.16 -1.08 16.08
C SER A 40 26.58 -2.48 16.33
N GLU A 41 26.98 -3.14 17.42
CA GLU A 41 26.44 -4.46 17.79
C GLU A 41 24.92 -4.43 18.03
N LEU A 42 24.41 -3.38 18.68
CA LEU A 42 22.97 -3.16 18.84
C LEU A 42 22.26 -2.87 17.51
N GLY A 43 22.95 -2.20 16.57
CA GLY A 43 22.46 -1.86 15.24
C GLY A 43 22.21 -3.07 14.33
N LYS A 44 22.83 -4.23 14.60
CA LYS A 44 22.65 -5.47 13.81
C LYS A 44 21.20 -5.92 13.69
N ALA A 45 20.35 -5.65 14.69
CA ALA A 45 18.91 -5.93 14.61
C ALA A 45 18.17 -5.16 13.49
N HIS A 46 18.73 -4.06 12.99
CA HIS A 46 18.12 -3.19 11.98
C HIS A 46 18.84 -3.30 10.62
N SER A 47 19.90 -4.11 10.55
CA SER A 47 20.68 -4.31 9.32
C SER A 47 19.97 -5.30 8.39
N LEU A 48 19.57 -4.80 7.21
CA LEU A 48 18.96 -5.62 6.14
C LEU A 48 19.96 -6.57 5.45
N HIS A 49 21.26 -6.41 5.73
CA HIS A 49 22.34 -7.04 4.95
C HIS A 49 23.18 -8.05 5.75
N GLU A 50 22.94 -8.22 7.06
CA GLU A 50 23.66 -9.20 7.88
C GLU A 50 22.69 -10.12 8.61
N ASN A 51 22.74 -11.42 8.31
CA ASN A 51 22.08 -12.48 9.09
C ASN A 51 22.71 -12.69 10.49
N SER A 52 23.42 -11.69 11.03
CA SER A 52 24.12 -11.78 12.30
C SER A 52 23.17 -11.52 13.46
N ARG A 53 23.00 -12.51 14.34
CA ARG A 53 22.29 -12.34 15.62
C ARG A 53 23.10 -11.41 16.52
N ILE A 54 22.41 -10.58 17.30
CA ILE A 54 23.04 -9.71 18.31
C ILE A 54 23.80 -10.58 19.32
N ASP A 55 25.06 -10.25 19.58
CA ASP A 55 25.83 -10.84 20.66
C ASP A 55 25.62 -10.05 21.96
N TRP A 56 24.66 -10.52 22.76
CA TRP A 56 24.36 -9.92 24.07
C TRP A 56 25.46 -10.12 25.10
N GLN A 57 26.35 -11.12 24.93
CA GLN A 57 27.49 -11.28 25.83
C GLN A 57 28.51 -10.17 25.58
N LYS A 58 28.82 -9.92 24.30
CA LYS A 58 29.71 -8.83 23.90
C LYS A 58 29.20 -7.48 24.38
N ILE A 59 27.92 -7.16 24.16
CA ILE A 59 27.33 -5.91 24.65
C ILE A 59 27.45 -5.79 26.17
N LEU A 60 27.24 -6.88 26.92
CA LEU A 60 27.37 -6.86 28.37
C LEU A 60 28.81 -6.56 28.78
N ASP A 61 29.79 -7.27 28.21
CA ASP A 61 31.22 -7.13 28.56
C ASP A 61 31.76 -5.74 28.20
N ASP A 62 31.45 -5.26 27.00
CA ASP A 62 31.87 -3.93 26.51
C ASP A 62 31.19 -2.79 27.31
N SER A 63 29.90 -2.93 27.65
CA SER A 63 29.20 -1.93 28.46
C SER A 63 29.74 -1.88 29.89
N GLU A 64 30.08 -3.04 30.47
CA GLU A 64 30.73 -3.09 31.78
C GLU A 64 32.09 -2.42 31.77
N LEU A 65 32.90 -2.68 30.75
CA LEU A 65 34.21 -2.05 30.57
C LEU A 65 34.08 -0.53 30.55
N ILE A 66 33.15 -0.01 29.73
CA ILE A 66 32.89 1.42 29.65
C ILE A 66 32.47 2.00 31.00
N LEU A 67 31.47 1.39 31.66
CA LEU A 67 30.95 1.89 32.94
C LEU A 67 31.95 1.76 34.09
N ARG A 68 32.92 0.86 34.00
CA ARG A 68 33.94 0.67 35.04
C ARG A 68 35.13 1.61 34.86
N ASP A 69 35.62 1.74 33.63
CA ASP A 69 36.95 2.28 33.37
C ASP A 69 36.93 3.63 32.62
N HIS A 70 35.82 3.98 31.96
CA HIS A 70 35.76 5.15 31.08
C HIS A 70 34.70 6.20 31.45
N SER A 71 33.43 5.81 31.55
CA SER A 71 32.33 6.76 31.65
C SER A 71 31.10 6.18 32.33
N LYS A 72 30.53 6.91 33.31
CA LYS A 72 29.19 6.64 33.85
C LYS A 72 28.14 7.25 32.93
N ASP A 73 27.92 6.60 31.80
CA ASP A 73 26.99 7.04 30.77
C ASP A 73 25.64 6.31 30.85
N LEU A 74 24.54 7.06 30.91
CA LEU A 74 23.17 6.55 30.99
C LEU A 74 22.75 5.79 29.73
N ARG A 75 23.27 6.12 28.55
CA ARG A 75 22.98 5.37 27.30
C ARG A 75 23.53 3.96 27.44
N VAL A 76 24.78 3.85 27.86
CA VAL A 76 25.47 2.56 28.09
C VAL A 76 24.85 1.80 29.25
N ALA A 77 24.51 2.47 30.35
CA ALA A 77 23.84 1.84 31.49
C ALA A 77 22.47 1.24 31.12
N VAL A 78 21.71 1.93 30.26
CA VAL A 78 20.44 1.43 29.73
C VAL A 78 20.64 0.20 28.84
N TRP A 79 21.66 0.22 27.96
CA TRP A 79 21.99 -0.93 27.12
C TRP A 79 22.45 -2.13 27.94
N LEU A 80 23.27 -1.90 28.97
CA LEU A 80 23.70 -2.93 29.91
C LEU A 80 22.51 -3.54 30.65
N ALA A 81 21.56 -2.72 31.14
CA ALA A 81 20.36 -3.23 31.80
C ALA A 81 19.53 -4.16 30.91
N TRP A 82 19.47 -3.86 29.60
CA TRP A 82 18.80 -4.73 28.64
C TRP A 82 19.61 -5.99 28.30
N ALA A 83 20.93 -5.87 28.11
CA ALA A 83 21.79 -7.03 27.88
C ALA A 83 21.74 -8.01 29.07
N LEU A 84 21.69 -7.49 30.29
CA LEU A 84 21.47 -8.27 31.49
C LEU A 84 20.16 -9.04 31.48
N TYR A 85 19.07 -8.41 31.04
CA TYR A 85 17.81 -9.11 30.84
C TYR A 85 17.94 -10.24 29.81
N GLN A 86 18.61 -9.99 28.68
CA GLN A 86 18.80 -11.00 27.63
C GLN A 86 19.62 -12.20 28.11
N LYS A 87 20.55 -12.01 29.04
CA LYS A 87 21.43 -13.07 29.57
C LYS A 87 20.88 -13.78 30.80
N ASN A 88 20.20 -13.06 31.69
CA ASN A 88 19.79 -13.55 33.01
C ASN A 88 18.30 -13.30 33.32
N SER A 89 17.50 -13.00 32.30
CA SER A 89 16.07 -12.74 32.40
C SER A 89 15.76 -11.69 33.48
N PHE A 90 14.68 -11.87 34.25
CA PHE A 90 14.25 -10.89 35.27
C PHE A 90 15.27 -10.67 36.40
N ALA A 91 16.15 -11.64 36.68
CA ALA A 91 17.24 -11.43 37.64
C ALA A 91 18.27 -10.43 37.12
N GLY A 92 18.60 -10.51 35.83
CA GLY A 92 19.43 -9.51 35.15
C GLY A 92 18.75 -8.15 35.11
N LEU A 93 17.45 -8.11 34.77
CA LEU A 93 16.69 -6.86 34.76
C LEU A 93 16.67 -6.18 36.12
N LEU A 94 16.48 -6.94 37.21
CA LEU A 94 16.54 -6.42 38.57
C LEU A 94 17.91 -5.78 38.87
N ALA A 95 19.00 -6.44 38.51
CA ALA A 95 20.34 -5.91 38.72
C ALA A 95 20.61 -4.63 37.89
N GLY A 96 20.21 -4.62 36.61
CA GLY A 96 20.34 -3.47 35.73
C GLY A 96 19.51 -2.26 36.20
N PHE A 97 18.27 -2.49 36.63
CA PHE A 97 17.42 -1.43 37.20
C PHE A 97 17.93 -0.94 38.56
N GLY A 98 18.54 -1.81 39.37
CA GLY A 98 19.23 -1.42 40.60
C GLY A 98 20.40 -0.47 40.33
N LEU A 99 21.21 -0.76 39.31
CA LEU A 99 22.30 0.10 38.84
C LEU A 99 21.77 1.46 38.34
N LEU A 100 20.78 1.45 37.46
CA LEU A 100 20.18 2.67 36.91
C LEU A 100 19.58 3.54 38.01
N HIS A 101 18.84 2.93 38.94
CA HIS A 101 18.24 3.62 40.08
C HIS A 101 19.31 4.29 40.95
N HIS A 102 20.41 3.59 41.27
CA HIS A 102 21.48 4.16 42.08
C HIS A 102 22.18 5.32 41.38
N LEU A 103 22.57 5.16 40.11
CA LEU A 103 23.20 6.23 39.33
C LEU A 103 22.30 7.47 39.27
N CYS A 104 21.02 7.30 38.89
CA CYS A 104 20.08 8.42 38.80
C CYS A 104 19.77 9.07 40.14
N LYS A 105 19.79 8.32 41.24
CA LYS A 105 19.51 8.86 42.57
C LYS A 105 20.67 9.67 43.11
N ASP A 106 21.87 9.12 43.06
CA ASP A 106 23.00 9.61 43.85
C ASP A 106 23.97 10.46 43.00
N HIS A 107 23.94 10.35 41.66
CA HIS A 107 24.94 10.94 40.77
C HIS A 107 24.39 11.70 39.56
N TRP A 108 23.07 11.95 39.50
CA TRP A 108 22.37 12.55 38.34
C TRP A 108 23.10 13.71 37.64
N GLU A 109 23.60 14.68 38.40
CA GLU A 109 24.21 15.90 37.85
C GLU A 109 25.46 15.60 37.00
N CYS A 110 26.27 14.63 37.41
CA CYS A 110 27.54 14.33 36.76
C CYS A 110 27.46 13.24 35.69
N LEU A 111 26.34 12.51 35.57
CA LEU A 111 26.20 11.43 34.60
C LEU A 111 26.20 11.93 33.16
N HIS A 112 26.88 11.21 32.28
CA HIS A 112 26.75 11.43 30.85
C HIS A 112 25.49 10.74 30.31
N PRO A 113 24.88 11.23 29.23
CA PRO A 113 25.13 12.54 28.61
C PRO A 113 24.55 13.66 29.49
N LEU A 114 25.20 14.83 29.53
CA LEU A 114 24.72 15.98 30.33
C LEU A 114 23.39 16.58 29.81
N LYS A 115 23.05 16.38 28.53
CA LYS A 115 21.84 16.92 27.91
C LYS A 115 20.60 16.08 28.28
N SER A 116 19.61 16.71 28.93
CA SER A 116 18.35 16.07 29.34
C SER A 116 17.63 15.34 28.21
N ARG A 117 17.54 15.94 27.01
CA ARG A 117 16.91 15.30 25.84
C ARG A 117 17.57 13.96 25.46
N THR A 118 18.88 13.85 25.60
CA THR A 118 19.60 12.61 25.29
C THR A 118 19.42 11.57 26.40
N ARG A 119 19.32 11.99 27.66
CA ARG A 119 18.94 11.10 28.78
C ARG A 119 17.54 10.52 28.57
N VAL A 120 16.57 11.35 28.17
CA VAL A 120 15.21 10.92 27.80
C VAL A 120 15.24 9.91 26.66
N ALA A 121 16.01 10.19 25.60
CA ALA A 121 16.14 9.27 24.47
C ALA A 121 16.71 7.90 24.86
N ALA A 122 17.65 7.84 25.81
CA ALA A 122 18.19 6.58 26.32
C ALA A 122 17.08 5.72 26.98
N PHE A 123 16.28 6.30 27.89
CA PHE A 123 15.17 5.56 28.51
C PHE A 123 14.07 5.19 27.50
N ASN A 124 13.75 6.07 26.55
CA ASN A 124 12.77 5.78 25.49
C ASN A 124 13.20 4.64 24.56
N TRP A 125 14.51 4.37 24.44
CA TRP A 125 14.99 3.17 23.76
C TRP A 125 14.65 1.89 24.55
N LEU A 126 14.67 1.93 25.88
CA LEU A 126 14.39 0.77 26.73
C LEU A 126 12.89 0.47 26.88
N LEU A 127 12.04 1.49 26.94
CA LEU A 127 10.61 1.34 27.25
C LEU A 127 9.86 0.32 26.37
N PRO A 128 9.92 0.38 25.01
CA PRO A 128 9.17 -0.55 24.17
C PRO A 128 9.58 -2.01 24.38
N ARG A 129 10.86 -2.24 24.70
CA ARG A 129 11.43 -3.56 24.95
C ARG A 129 10.89 -4.17 26.24
N LEU A 130 10.72 -3.34 27.28
CA LEU A 130 10.11 -3.75 28.54
C LEU A 130 8.62 -4.04 28.37
N GLU A 131 7.90 -3.23 27.59
CA GLU A 131 6.48 -3.45 27.30
C GLU A 131 6.24 -4.80 26.62
N GLN A 132 7.10 -5.15 25.65
CA GLN A 132 7.05 -6.43 24.96
C GLN A 132 7.26 -7.60 25.93
N VAL A 133 8.30 -7.55 26.76
CA VAL A 133 8.61 -8.64 27.72
C VAL A 133 7.49 -8.84 28.73
N LEU A 134 6.88 -7.75 29.20
CA LEU A 134 5.78 -7.83 30.16
C LEU A 134 4.45 -8.22 29.50
N ALA A 135 4.37 -8.17 28.16
CA ALA A 135 3.25 -8.68 27.39
C ALA A 135 3.14 -10.20 27.40
N GLU A 136 4.26 -10.90 27.54
CA GLU A 136 4.35 -12.35 27.59
C GLU A 136 3.86 -12.91 28.94
N SER A 137 3.53 -14.20 28.98
CA SER A 137 3.17 -14.89 30.22
C SER A 137 4.40 -15.02 31.13
N VAL A 138 4.47 -14.21 32.19
CA VAL A 138 5.60 -14.21 33.13
C VAL A 138 5.26 -15.02 34.39
N PRO A 139 6.08 -16.01 34.80
CA PRO A 139 5.82 -16.85 35.97
C PRO A 139 6.16 -16.11 37.29
N ILE A 140 5.39 -15.07 37.62
CA ILE A 140 5.67 -14.16 38.74
C ILE A 140 5.54 -14.86 40.09
N LYS A 141 4.64 -15.84 40.20
CA LYS A 141 4.35 -16.53 41.47
C LYS A 141 5.60 -17.20 42.06
N GLU A 142 6.46 -17.76 41.22
CA GLU A 142 7.68 -18.46 41.63
C GLU A 142 8.80 -17.50 42.05
N GLN A 143 8.73 -16.23 41.64
CA GLN A 143 9.79 -15.23 41.83
C GLN A 143 9.26 -13.95 42.49
N LEU A 144 8.23 -14.05 43.33
CA LEU A 144 7.51 -12.90 43.88
C LEU A 144 8.41 -11.87 44.58
N SER A 145 9.43 -12.32 45.30
CA SER A 145 10.39 -11.43 46.00
C SER A 145 11.24 -10.60 45.02
N LEU A 146 11.61 -11.17 43.89
CA LEU A 146 12.34 -10.48 42.81
C LEU A 146 11.45 -9.40 42.20
N PHE A 147 10.21 -9.75 41.84
CA PHE A 147 9.28 -8.81 41.21
C PHE A 147 8.86 -7.67 42.15
N ARG A 148 8.76 -7.90 43.46
CA ARG A 148 8.53 -6.82 44.45
C ARG A 148 9.64 -5.79 44.44
N ARG A 149 10.90 -6.24 44.48
CA ARG A 149 12.06 -5.34 44.40
C ARG A 149 12.16 -4.63 43.06
N LEU A 150 11.80 -5.32 41.98
CA LEU A 150 11.76 -4.71 40.66
C LEU A 150 10.74 -3.56 40.64
N VAL A 151 9.53 -3.76 41.17
CA VAL A 151 8.53 -2.70 41.32
C VAL A 151 9.07 -1.51 42.13
N GLU A 152 9.77 -1.76 43.24
CA GLU A 152 10.41 -0.71 44.06
C GLU A 152 11.42 0.11 43.23
N HIS A 153 12.29 -0.54 42.44
CA HIS A 153 13.23 0.16 41.57
C HIS A 153 12.55 0.97 40.46
N PHE A 154 11.49 0.44 39.85
CA PHE A 154 10.70 1.16 38.87
C PHE A 154 10.00 2.38 39.48
N GLU A 155 9.45 2.25 40.69
CA GLU A 155 8.82 3.35 41.40
C GLU A 155 9.80 4.46 41.77
N GLY A 156 10.98 4.08 42.28
CA GLY A 156 12.04 5.05 42.57
C GLY A 156 12.54 5.77 41.31
N LEU A 157 12.76 5.04 40.21
CA LEU A 157 13.20 5.64 38.94
C LEU A 157 12.14 6.55 38.31
N ASP A 158 10.87 6.15 38.33
CA ASP A 158 9.73 6.96 37.84
C ASP A 158 9.67 8.29 38.59
N ALA A 159 9.79 8.26 39.92
CA ALA A 159 9.83 9.46 40.76
C ALA A 159 11.06 10.34 40.46
N LEU A 160 12.25 9.76 40.35
CA LEU A 160 13.49 10.48 40.07
C LEU A 160 13.46 11.15 38.68
N LEU A 161 13.03 10.42 37.66
CA LEU A 161 12.97 10.94 36.30
C LEU A 161 11.90 12.03 36.17
N THR A 162 10.74 11.86 36.82
CA THR A 162 9.72 12.91 36.90
C THR A 162 10.25 14.17 37.59
N LEU A 163 10.97 14.01 38.70
CA LEU A 163 11.57 15.12 39.44
C LEU A 163 12.59 15.89 38.59
N GLN A 164 13.45 15.17 37.86
CA GLN A 164 14.58 15.75 37.14
C GLN A 164 14.24 16.25 35.73
N LEU A 165 13.23 15.68 35.08
CA LEU A 165 12.91 15.94 33.68
C LEU A 165 11.51 16.56 33.48
N GLY A 166 10.68 16.63 34.54
CA GLY A 166 9.35 17.22 34.48
C GLY A 166 8.48 16.61 33.40
N ASN A 167 7.93 17.44 32.52
CA ASN A 167 7.03 17.02 31.44
C ASN A 167 7.73 16.17 30.36
N ASP A 168 9.06 16.23 30.27
CA ASP A 168 9.84 15.45 29.29
C ASP A 168 10.22 14.05 29.83
N ALA A 169 9.80 13.71 31.05
CA ALA A 169 10.13 12.43 31.67
C ALA A 169 9.56 11.24 30.86
N PRO A 170 10.35 10.18 30.65
CA PRO A 170 9.87 8.96 29.98
C PRO A 170 8.77 8.29 30.81
N LEU A 171 7.70 7.82 30.15
CA LEU A 171 6.51 7.28 30.80
C LEU A 171 6.74 5.86 31.36
N LEU A 172 7.28 5.75 32.57
CA LEU A 172 7.45 4.48 33.29
C LEU A 172 6.19 4.03 34.05
N LEU A 173 5.28 4.96 34.35
CA LEU A 173 4.05 4.71 35.10
C LEU A 173 3.20 3.53 34.56
N PRO A 174 2.97 3.36 33.24
CA PRO A 174 2.17 2.24 32.72
C PRO A 174 2.81 0.88 33.03
N ILE A 175 4.13 0.78 32.83
CA ILE A 175 4.93 -0.42 33.11
C ILE A 175 4.90 -0.74 34.60
N ARG A 176 5.10 0.28 35.46
CA ARG A 176 5.04 0.16 36.92
C ARG A 176 3.69 -0.35 37.40
N ARG A 177 2.58 0.25 36.92
CA ARG A 177 1.22 -0.18 37.27
C ARG A 177 0.95 -1.61 36.86
N ARG A 178 1.39 -2.02 35.68
CA ARG A 178 1.26 -3.39 35.19
C ARG A 178 2.00 -4.38 36.09
N LEU A 179 3.28 -4.13 36.36
CA LEU A 179 4.09 -4.96 37.25
C LEU A 179 3.48 -5.05 38.66
N ALA A 180 3.08 -3.93 39.24
CA ALA A 180 2.44 -3.89 40.56
C ALA A 180 1.14 -4.71 40.57
N ALA A 181 0.29 -4.58 39.55
CA ALA A 181 -0.93 -5.37 39.43
C ALA A 181 -0.64 -6.88 39.33
N MET A 182 0.37 -7.27 38.55
CA MET A 182 0.76 -8.68 38.43
C MET A 182 1.29 -9.25 39.75
N VAL A 183 2.11 -8.48 40.49
CA VAL A 183 2.61 -8.85 41.82
C VAL A 183 1.47 -8.98 42.83
N GLN A 184 0.51 -8.05 42.83
CA GLN A 184 -0.66 -8.10 43.72
C GLN A 184 -1.54 -9.33 43.44
N ARG A 185 -1.78 -9.68 42.17
CA ARG A 185 -2.53 -10.89 41.79
C ARG A 185 -1.81 -12.17 42.20
N ALA A 186 -0.50 -12.24 41.95
CA ALA A 186 0.32 -13.39 42.34
C ALA A 186 0.39 -13.56 43.87
N ALA A 187 0.43 -12.46 44.63
CA ALA A 187 0.42 -12.47 46.08
C ALA A 187 -0.93 -12.86 46.69
N SER A 188 -2.04 -12.59 45.98
CA SER A 188 -3.41 -12.88 46.43
C SER A 188 -3.96 -14.23 45.95
N ASN A 189 -3.15 -15.08 45.28
CA ASN A 189 -3.56 -16.38 44.73
C ASN A 189 -4.83 -16.32 43.86
N GLN A 190 -5.09 -15.19 43.21
CA GLN A 190 -6.19 -15.09 42.26
C GLN A 190 -5.90 -15.98 41.05
N PRO A 191 -6.87 -16.77 40.55
CA PRO A 191 -6.65 -17.63 39.40
C PRO A 191 -6.22 -16.80 38.20
N GLU A 192 -5.22 -17.27 37.45
CA GLU A 192 -4.91 -16.68 36.15
C GLU A 192 -6.17 -16.70 35.28
N PRO A 193 -6.44 -15.64 34.51
CA PRO A 193 -7.55 -15.67 33.57
C PRO A 193 -7.27 -16.78 32.55
N GLY A 194 -7.95 -17.92 32.72
CA GLY A 194 -7.97 -19.00 31.73
C GLY A 194 -8.41 -18.44 30.37
N ALA A 195 -8.07 -19.16 29.30
CA ALA A 195 -8.15 -18.76 27.88
C ALA A 195 -9.32 -17.84 27.44
N MET A 196 -10.49 -17.89 28.09
CA MET A 196 -11.62 -16.98 27.85
C MET A 196 -11.39 -15.53 28.34
N GLY A 197 -10.65 -15.33 29.43
CA GLY A 197 -10.29 -14.00 29.94
C GLY A 197 -9.20 -13.33 29.09
N ALA A 198 -8.28 -14.11 28.53
CA ALA A 198 -7.32 -13.64 27.52
C ALA A 198 -8.03 -13.23 26.22
N ALA A 199 -9.06 -13.96 25.80
CA ALA A 199 -9.88 -13.59 24.65
C ALA A 199 -10.70 -12.30 24.89
N LEU A 200 -11.34 -12.14 26.06
CA LEU A 200 -12.05 -10.90 26.43
C LEU A 200 -11.12 -9.71 26.65
N ALA A 201 -9.92 -9.94 27.18
CA ALA A 201 -8.88 -8.92 27.31
C ALA A 201 -8.25 -8.57 25.96
N GLN A 202 -8.04 -9.52 25.05
CA GLN A 202 -7.65 -9.25 23.67
C GLN A 202 -8.73 -8.48 22.92
N VAL A 203 -10.02 -8.77 23.12
CA VAL A 203 -11.11 -8.00 22.51
C VAL A 203 -11.17 -6.58 23.09
N LYS A 204 -10.96 -6.41 24.41
CA LYS A 204 -10.86 -5.07 25.03
C LYS A 204 -9.60 -4.33 24.64
N GLN A 205 -8.45 -4.99 24.52
CA GLN A 205 -7.17 -4.38 24.19
C GLN A 205 -7.08 -4.09 22.68
N ALA A 206 -7.66 -4.94 21.83
CA ALA A 206 -7.89 -4.66 20.41
C ALA A 206 -8.88 -3.49 20.26
N ALA A 207 -9.97 -3.45 21.04
CA ALA A 207 -10.84 -2.29 21.06
C ALA A 207 -10.10 -1.02 21.54
N THR A 208 -9.26 -1.11 22.58
CA THR A 208 -8.54 0.07 23.10
C THR A 208 -7.42 0.53 22.15
N GLN A 209 -6.77 -0.39 21.43
CA GLN A 209 -5.80 -0.08 20.36
C GLN A 209 -6.47 0.46 19.09
N LEU A 210 -7.71 0.05 18.81
CA LEU A 210 -8.55 0.63 17.75
C LEU A 210 -9.02 2.06 18.09
N PHE A 211 -9.01 2.45 19.38
CA PHE A 211 -9.47 3.76 19.87
C PHE A 211 -8.38 4.63 20.52
N THR A 212 -7.10 4.23 20.48
CA THR A 212 -6.02 5.16 20.82
C THR A 212 -5.83 6.05 19.59
N PRO A 213 -5.99 7.38 19.67
CA PRO A 213 -5.65 8.23 18.55
C PRO A 213 -4.18 7.94 18.23
N GLY A 214 -3.89 7.52 17.00
CA GLY A 214 -2.51 7.57 16.50
C GLY A 214 -1.95 8.96 16.79
N SER A 215 -0.64 9.08 17.00
CA SER A 215 0.01 10.39 17.21
C SER A 215 -0.61 11.41 16.24
N PRO A 216 -1.14 12.54 16.75
CA PRO A 216 -1.90 13.45 15.92
C PRO A 216 -1.05 13.87 14.71
N ILE A 217 -1.67 13.85 13.53
CA ILE A 217 -1.02 14.28 12.30
C ILE A 217 -1.12 15.81 12.27
N ASP A 218 -0.13 16.47 12.86
CA ASP A 218 -0.12 17.93 13.02
C ASP A 218 0.54 18.67 11.86
N ASN A 219 1.29 17.96 11.01
CA ASN A 219 1.97 18.51 9.85
C ASN A 219 2.22 17.46 8.75
N GLU A 220 2.62 17.94 7.57
CA GLU A 220 2.88 17.11 6.39
C GLU A 220 3.97 16.04 6.61
N LYS A 221 4.98 16.32 7.43
CA LYS A 221 6.04 15.35 7.75
C LYS A 221 5.51 14.19 8.59
N ASP A 222 4.61 14.48 9.53
CA ASP A 222 3.94 13.46 10.33
C ASP A 222 2.96 12.64 9.47
N ALA A 223 2.28 13.27 8.50
CA ALA A 223 1.43 12.59 7.52
C ALA A 223 2.24 11.60 6.66
N GLN A 224 3.38 12.04 6.13
CA GLN A 224 4.29 11.20 5.34
C GLN A 224 4.85 10.04 6.17
N LYS A 225 5.18 10.28 7.44
CA LYS A 225 5.64 9.23 8.36
C LYS A 225 4.52 8.21 8.62
N ALA A 226 3.30 8.67 8.89
CA ALA A 226 2.15 7.80 9.10
C ALA A 226 1.84 6.96 7.84
N LEU A 227 1.92 7.56 6.66
CA LEU A 227 1.75 6.85 5.39
C LEU A 227 2.81 5.78 5.17
N ARG A 228 4.09 6.06 5.45
CA ARG A 228 5.17 5.06 5.36
C ARG A 228 4.91 3.86 6.28
N VAL A 229 4.51 4.14 7.53
CA VAL A 229 4.13 3.08 8.48
C VAL A 229 2.96 2.25 7.93
N GLN A 230 1.96 2.89 7.31
CA GLN A 230 0.84 2.18 6.69
C GLN A 230 1.28 1.30 5.51
N GLN A 231 2.18 1.79 4.65
CA GLN A 231 2.77 1.03 3.55
C GLN A 231 3.53 -0.20 4.04
N GLU A 232 4.34 -0.05 5.10
CA GLU A 232 5.08 -1.15 5.71
C GLU A 232 4.16 -2.18 6.36
N ASN A 233 3.13 -1.74 7.08
CA ASN A 233 2.15 -2.61 7.74
C ASN A 233 1.23 -3.36 6.75
N ALA A 234 0.97 -2.78 5.57
CA ALA A 234 0.12 -3.42 4.57
C ALA A 234 0.81 -4.63 3.89
N ARG A 235 2.14 -4.63 3.74
CA ARG A 235 2.88 -5.71 3.06
C ARG A 235 2.65 -7.10 3.67
N PRO A 236 2.84 -7.34 5.00
CA PRO A 236 2.58 -8.65 5.58
C PRO A 236 1.10 -9.05 5.49
N LEU A 237 0.17 -8.09 5.53
CA LEU A 237 -1.26 -8.33 5.39
C LEU A 237 -1.61 -8.81 3.97
N CYS A 238 -1.12 -8.11 2.94
CA CYS A 238 -1.28 -8.52 1.54
C CYS A 238 -0.65 -9.89 1.29
N ALA A 239 0.56 -10.12 1.78
CA ALA A 239 1.23 -11.42 1.67
C ALA A 239 0.41 -12.55 2.33
N TRP A 240 -0.21 -12.28 3.49
CA TRP A 240 -1.09 -13.24 4.14
C TRP A 240 -2.34 -13.54 3.31
N TRP A 241 -3.05 -12.52 2.81
CA TRP A 241 -4.23 -12.71 1.95
C TRP A 241 -3.89 -13.52 0.68
N LEU A 242 -2.77 -13.22 0.02
CA LEU A 242 -2.34 -13.93 -1.18
C LEU A 242 -1.98 -15.39 -0.90
N ARG A 243 -1.40 -15.70 0.26
CA ARG A 243 -1.15 -17.09 0.69
C ARG A 243 -2.44 -17.87 0.94
N GLN A 244 -3.51 -17.21 1.39
CA GLN A 244 -4.82 -17.86 1.54
C GLN A 244 -5.51 -18.03 0.18
N LYS A 245 -5.41 -17.02 -0.68
CA LYS A 245 -5.98 -17.01 -2.02
C LYS A 245 -5.12 -16.14 -2.93
N ALA A 246 -4.37 -16.76 -3.84
CA ALA A 246 -3.46 -16.06 -4.74
C ALA A 246 -4.14 -14.98 -5.61
N THR A 247 -5.45 -15.08 -5.79
CA THR A 247 -6.28 -14.15 -6.57
C THR A 247 -7.13 -13.22 -5.69
N ASP A 248 -6.72 -12.96 -4.44
CA ASP A 248 -7.45 -12.09 -3.51
C ASP A 248 -7.41 -10.62 -3.96
N LEU A 249 -8.56 -10.09 -4.33
CA LEU A 249 -8.71 -8.73 -4.84
C LEU A 249 -8.26 -7.66 -3.83
N ARG A 250 -8.38 -7.94 -2.52
CA ARG A 250 -8.03 -6.97 -1.47
C ARG A 250 -6.52 -6.71 -1.49
N ALA A 251 -5.74 -7.78 -1.61
CA ALA A 251 -4.28 -7.68 -1.68
C ALA A 251 -3.82 -6.96 -2.95
N LEU A 252 -4.38 -7.35 -4.11
CA LEU A 252 -4.03 -6.75 -5.39
C LEU A 252 -4.32 -5.24 -5.39
N ARG A 253 -5.51 -4.84 -4.94
CA ARG A 253 -5.92 -3.43 -4.84
C ARG A 253 -5.05 -2.65 -3.86
N LEU A 254 -4.91 -3.13 -2.62
CA LEU A 254 -4.20 -2.42 -1.56
C LEU A 254 -2.72 -2.20 -1.92
N ASN A 255 -2.06 -3.21 -2.51
CA ASN A 255 -0.68 -3.09 -2.98
C ASN A 255 -0.51 -1.96 -3.99
N ARG A 256 -1.34 -1.90 -5.05
CA ARG A 256 -1.23 -0.84 -6.08
C ARG A 256 -1.58 0.52 -5.52
N THR A 257 -2.67 0.62 -4.76
CA THR A 257 -3.10 1.90 -4.16
C THR A 257 -1.99 2.49 -3.31
N LEU A 258 -1.43 1.73 -2.38
CA LEU A 258 -0.38 2.24 -1.48
C LEU A 258 0.95 2.49 -2.19
N LEU A 259 1.31 1.67 -3.18
CA LEU A 259 2.53 1.82 -3.98
C LEU A 259 2.54 3.11 -4.80
N TRP A 260 1.40 3.44 -5.41
CA TRP A 260 1.30 4.54 -6.36
C TRP A 260 0.66 5.80 -5.76
N LEU A 261 0.23 5.77 -4.49
CA LEU A 261 -0.49 6.89 -3.86
C LEU A 261 0.28 8.21 -3.98
N THR A 262 1.57 8.20 -3.65
CA THR A 262 2.42 9.41 -3.55
C THR A 262 3.07 9.83 -4.86
N ILE A 263 2.82 9.12 -5.96
CA ILE A 263 3.50 9.36 -7.24
C ILE A 263 2.63 10.24 -8.11
N GLU A 264 2.96 11.53 -8.14
CA GLU A 264 2.19 12.56 -8.87
C GLU A 264 2.93 13.10 -10.10
N ALA A 265 4.24 12.89 -10.20
CA ALA A 265 5.06 13.37 -11.30
C ALA A 265 5.92 12.25 -11.89
N LEU A 266 6.30 12.42 -13.17
CA LEU A 266 7.26 11.55 -13.84
C LEU A 266 8.63 11.65 -13.15
N PRO A 267 9.36 10.53 -12.99
CA PRO A 267 10.74 10.57 -12.54
C PRO A 267 11.61 11.47 -13.43
N GLU A 268 12.60 12.11 -12.81
CA GLU A 268 13.64 12.85 -13.54
C GLU A 268 14.36 11.94 -14.53
N ARG A 269 14.56 12.45 -15.75
CA ARG A 269 15.11 11.70 -16.88
C ARG A 269 16.07 12.55 -17.71
N ASN A 270 17.02 11.89 -18.36
CA ASN A 270 17.88 12.53 -19.35
C ASN A 270 17.19 12.61 -20.74
N ALA A 271 17.90 13.13 -21.75
CA ALA A 271 17.40 13.24 -23.12
C ALA A 271 17.07 11.89 -23.79
N GLU A 272 17.58 10.78 -23.27
CA GLU A 272 17.36 9.41 -23.74
C GLU A 272 16.27 8.67 -22.94
N TYR A 273 15.50 9.39 -22.12
CA TYR A 273 14.46 8.84 -21.24
C TYR A 273 14.97 7.90 -20.13
N ILE A 274 16.26 7.96 -19.81
CA ILE A 274 16.90 7.20 -18.72
C ILE A 274 16.76 7.94 -17.39
N THR A 275 16.33 7.22 -16.36
CA THR A 275 16.12 7.71 -14.99
C THR A 275 17.25 7.26 -14.06
N VAL A 276 17.36 7.87 -12.88
CA VAL A 276 18.30 7.43 -11.82
C VAL A 276 17.80 6.18 -11.04
N LEU A 277 16.61 5.69 -11.37
CA LEU A 277 15.95 4.62 -10.65
C LEU A 277 16.55 3.26 -11.01
N ARG A 278 16.65 2.38 -10.02
CA ARG A 278 17.16 1.01 -10.19
C ARG A 278 16.02 0.02 -10.38
N GLY A 279 16.17 -0.85 -11.37
CA GLY A 279 15.31 -2.01 -11.55
C GLY A 279 15.62 -3.12 -10.56
N LEU A 280 14.87 -4.22 -10.65
CA LEU A 280 15.14 -5.43 -9.87
C LEU A 280 16.40 -6.14 -10.39
N PRO A 281 17.13 -6.87 -9.51
CA PRO A 281 18.30 -7.63 -9.93
C PRO A 281 17.97 -8.68 -11.01
N ALA A 282 18.85 -8.80 -12.02
CA ALA A 282 18.65 -9.71 -13.16
C ALA A 282 18.44 -11.18 -12.74
N ASP A 283 19.13 -11.65 -11.70
CA ASP A 283 18.97 -13.02 -11.19
C ASP A 283 17.57 -13.28 -10.65
N ARG A 284 16.96 -12.27 -10.01
CA ARG A 284 15.59 -12.37 -9.50
C ARG A 284 14.58 -12.39 -10.66
N LEU A 285 14.81 -11.57 -11.69
CA LEU A 285 13.97 -11.56 -12.89
C LEU A 285 14.00 -12.91 -13.62
N LYS A 286 15.20 -13.51 -13.77
CA LYS A 286 15.36 -14.86 -14.34
C LYS A 286 14.60 -15.91 -13.53
N SER A 287 14.73 -15.88 -12.20
CA SER A 287 14.01 -16.81 -11.32
C SER A 287 12.48 -16.71 -11.46
N TYR A 288 11.94 -15.50 -11.62
CA TYR A 288 10.51 -15.33 -11.88
C TYR A 288 10.09 -15.90 -13.24
N GLN A 289 10.89 -15.66 -14.29
CA GLN A 289 10.62 -16.21 -15.62
C GLN A 289 10.64 -17.75 -15.60
N GLU A 290 11.63 -18.36 -14.96
CA GLU A 290 11.73 -19.82 -14.85
C GLU A 290 10.51 -20.43 -14.15
N ARG A 291 10.03 -19.81 -13.06
CA ARG A 291 8.85 -20.27 -12.32
C ARG A 291 7.55 -20.08 -13.10
N LEU A 292 7.48 -19.02 -13.92
CA LEU A 292 6.37 -18.78 -14.84
C LEU A 292 6.31 -19.89 -15.89
N ASP A 293 7.45 -20.24 -16.48
CA ASP A 293 7.58 -21.29 -17.49
C ASP A 293 7.27 -22.68 -16.91
N GLN A 294 7.62 -22.90 -15.63
CA GLN A 294 7.29 -24.12 -14.87
C GLN A 294 5.80 -24.20 -14.45
N GLY A 295 5.01 -23.16 -14.68
CA GLY A 295 3.58 -23.14 -14.37
C GLY A 295 3.23 -22.97 -12.88
N GLN A 296 4.15 -22.46 -12.05
CA GLN A 296 3.95 -22.25 -10.61
C GLN A 296 3.18 -20.94 -10.31
N TYR A 297 2.07 -20.69 -11.00
CA TYR A 297 1.42 -19.37 -11.04
C TYR A 297 0.95 -18.86 -9.66
N ALA A 298 0.35 -19.72 -8.84
CA ALA A 298 -0.22 -19.31 -7.55
C ALA A 298 0.86 -18.89 -6.55
N ASP A 299 1.95 -19.67 -6.44
CA ASP A 299 3.08 -19.34 -5.56
C ASP A 299 3.89 -18.16 -6.10
N LEU A 300 4.07 -18.09 -7.43
CA LEU A 300 4.77 -17.00 -8.09
C LEU A 300 4.07 -15.65 -7.85
N LEU A 301 2.73 -15.62 -7.86
CA LEU A 301 1.95 -14.40 -7.58
C LEU A 301 2.31 -13.80 -6.22
N VAL A 302 2.47 -14.61 -5.18
CA VAL A 302 2.81 -14.12 -3.83
C VAL A 302 4.15 -13.38 -3.85
N ASP A 303 5.14 -13.92 -4.56
CA ASP A 303 6.49 -13.34 -4.61
C ASP A 303 6.60 -12.16 -5.58
N LEU A 304 5.85 -12.19 -6.69
CA LEU A 304 5.73 -11.07 -7.62
C LEU A 304 5.13 -9.86 -6.91
N GLU A 305 4.02 -10.06 -6.20
CA GLU A 305 3.33 -9.01 -5.44
C GLU A 305 4.21 -8.40 -4.35
N ALA A 306 5.03 -9.21 -3.68
CA ALA A 306 5.99 -8.73 -2.69
C ALA A 306 7.06 -7.80 -3.31
N SER A 307 7.57 -8.14 -4.51
CA SER A 307 8.52 -7.29 -5.22
C SER A 307 7.85 -6.03 -5.80
N LEU A 308 6.63 -6.15 -6.32
CA LEU A 308 5.87 -5.02 -6.85
C LEU A 308 5.54 -3.99 -5.77
N ALA A 309 5.25 -4.41 -4.55
CA ALA A 309 4.95 -3.52 -3.41
C ALA A 309 6.11 -2.57 -3.02
N VAL A 310 7.29 -2.74 -3.61
CA VAL A 310 8.47 -1.86 -3.43
C VAL A 310 9.06 -1.35 -4.75
N SER A 311 8.52 -1.77 -5.90
CA SER A 311 9.08 -1.50 -7.24
C SER A 311 8.02 -0.82 -8.12
N PRO A 312 7.73 0.47 -7.91
CA PRO A 312 6.56 1.15 -8.49
C PRO A 312 6.55 1.19 -10.02
N PHE A 313 7.72 1.16 -10.64
CA PHE A 313 7.88 1.34 -12.09
C PHE A 313 8.29 0.05 -12.83
N TRP A 314 8.24 -1.11 -12.15
CA TRP A 314 8.46 -2.40 -12.81
C TRP A 314 7.16 -2.89 -13.45
N PHE A 315 6.86 -2.42 -14.66
CA PHE A 315 5.61 -2.75 -15.34
C PHE A 315 5.60 -4.16 -15.94
N ASP A 316 6.76 -4.70 -16.29
CA ASP A 316 6.86 -6.10 -16.72
C ASP A 316 6.35 -7.06 -15.63
N GLY A 317 6.63 -6.76 -14.36
CA GLY A 317 6.07 -7.52 -13.24
C GLY A 317 4.54 -7.45 -13.15
N GLN A 318 3.91 -6.33 -13.55
CA GLN A 318 2.45 -6.24 -13.63
C GLN A 318 1.88 -7.15 -14.72
N ARG A 319 2.54 -7.22 -15.88
CA ARG A 319 2.19 -8.18 -16.94
C ARG A 319 2.35 -9.62 -16.46
N MET A 320 3.45 -9.95 -15.78
CA MET A 320 3.66 -11.31 -15.24
C MET A 320 2.57 -11.72 -14.24
N VAL A 321 2.14 -10.80 -13.37
CA VAL A 321 0.99 -11.02 -12.48
C VAL A 321 -0.27 -11.29 -13.29
N TRP A 322 -0.55 -10.48 -14.30
CA TRP A 322 -1.71 -10.67 -15.19
C TRP A 322 -1.69 -12.02 -15.90
N GLU A 323 -0.53 -12.46 -16.41
CA GLU A 323 -0.36 -13.77 -17.05
C GLU A 323 -0.61 -14.92 -16.07
N CYS A 324 -0.12 -14.81 -14.83
CA CYS A 324 -0.41 -15.78 -13.79
C CYS A 324 -1.92 -15.85 -13.50
N LEU A 325 -2.60 -14.70 -13.38
CA LEU A 325 -4.04 -14.63 -13.13
C LEU A 325 -4.85 -15.19 -14.31
N GLN A 326 -4.41 -14.97 -15.54
CA GLN A 326 -5.01 -15.57 -16.74
C GLN A 326 -4.92 -17.09 -16.68
N ARG A 327 -3.75 -17.65 -16.34
CA ARG A 327 -3.55 -19.10 -16.22
C ARG A 327 -4.34 -19.72 -15.07
N LEU A 328 -4.69 -18.93 -14.06
CA LEU A 328 -5.58 -19.31 -12.96
C LEU A 328 -7.07 -19.04 -13.25
N ASN A 329 -7.43 -18.54 -14.44
CA ASN A 329 -8.79 -18.15 -14.84
C ASN A 329 -9.46 -17.18 -13.85
N ALA A 330 -8.73 -16.14 -13.44
CA ALA A 330 -9.18 -15.18 -12.44
C ALA A 330 -9.53 -13.81 -13.05
N ASP A 331 -10.57 -13.75 -13.88
CA ASP A 331 -10.93 -12.57 -14.68
C ASP A 331 -11.12 -11.30 -13.85
N LEU A 332 -11.76 -11.39 -12.68
CA LEU A 332 -11.96 -10.25 -11.79
C LEU A 332 -10.63 -9.68 -11.25
N ALA A 333 -9.67 -10.56 -10.98
CA ALA A 333 -8.35 -10.15 -10.49
C ALA A 333 -7.52 -9.53 -11.62
N MET A 334 -7.63 -10.06 -12.84
CA MET A 334 -7.03 -9.46 -14.03
C MET A 334 -7.56 -8.04 -14.25
N ARG A 335 -8.89 -7.87 -14.24
CA ARG A 335 -9.55 -6.57 -14.40
C ARG A 335 -9.09 -5.57 -13.34
N GLU A 336 -8.92 -5.99 -12.09
CA GLU A 336 -8.41 -5.10 -11.03
C GLU A 336 -7.00 -4.61 -11.35
N VAL A 337 -6.08 -5.49 -11.77
CA VAL A 337 -4.71 -5.10 -12.14
C VAL A 337 -4.72 -4.14 -13.33
N GLU A 338 -5.54 -4.42 -14.35
CA GLU A 338 -5.68 -3.58 -15.53
C GLU A 338 -6.20 -2.18 -15.16
N VAL A 339 -7.32 -2.08 -14.42
CA VAL A 339 -7.91 -0.80 -14.02
C VAL A 339 -6.92 0.03 -13.21
N GLN A 340 -6.28 -0.56 -12.19
CA GLN A 340 -5.35 0.17 -11.33
C GLN A 340 -4.15 0.71 -12.13
N LEU A 341 -3.59 -0.11 -13.03
CA LEU A 341 -2.50 0.34 -13.89
C LEU A 341 -2.98 1.42 -14.86
N SER A 342 -4.18 1.27 -15.42
CA SER A 342 -4.75 2.26 -16.33
C SER A 342 -4.81 3.65 -15.68
N LEU A 343 -5.31 3.75 -14.44
CA LEU A 343 -5.39 5.01 -13.70
C LEU A 343 -4.02 5.64 -13.45
N LEU A 344 -2.98 4.83 -13.18
CA LEU A 344 -1.61 5.32 -13.08
C LEU A 344 -1.13 5.92 -14.42
N LEU A 345 -1.35 5.21 -15.53
CA LEU A 345 -0.92 5.65 -16.86
C LEU A 345 -1.64 6.92 -17.30
N GLN A 346 -2.91 7.07 -16.94
CA GLN A 346 -3.66 8.31 -17.15
C GLN A 346 -3.06 9.48 -16.37
N ARG A 347 -2.71 9.24 -15.10
CA ARG A 347 -2.11 10.25 -14.22
C ARG A 347 -0.70 10.65 -14.67
N LEU A 348 0.07 9.72 -15.25
CA LEU A 348 1.46 9.92 -15.66
C LEU A 348 1.69 9.56 -17.14
N PRO A 349 1.22 10.40 -18.09
CA PRO A 349 1.42 10.15 -19.52
C PRO A 349 2.90 10.02 -19.88
N GLY A 350 3.24 8.99 -20.68
CA GLY A 350 4.63 8.73 -21.11
C GLY A 350 5.51 8.02 -20.07
N ILE A 351 4.99 7.61 -18.92
CA ILE A 351 5.76 6.85 -17.91
C ILE A 351 6.27 5.50 -18.45
N VAL A 352 5.54 4.89 -19.38
CA VAL A 352 5.88 3.61 -20.02
C VAL A 352 7.14 3.73 -20.89
N ASP A 353 7.44 4.95 -21.36
CA ASP A 353 8.58 5.22 -22.25
C ASP A 353 9.93 5.35 -21.52
N LEU A 354 9.90 5.41 -20.18
CA LEU A 354 11.09 5.61 -19.38
C LEU A 354 11.91 4.33 -19.19
N ARG A 355 13.18 4.53 -18.85
CA ARG A 355 14.18 3.49 -18.63
C ARG A 355 14.83 3.64 -17.26
N PHE A 356 15.21 2.52 -16.66
CA PHE A 356 16.05 2.48 -15.46
C PHE A 356 17.47 2.95 -15.77
N HIS A 357 18.26 3.18 -14.72
CA HIS A 357 19.65 3.67 -14.78
C HIS A 357 20.61 2.84 -15.67
N ASP A 358 20.29 1.57 -15.91
CA ASP A 358 21.04 0.61 -16.72
C ASP A 358 20.50 0.52 -18.16
N GLY A 359 19.56 1.38 -18.54
CA GLY A 359 18.96 1.45 -19.88
C GLY A 359 17.82 0.45 -20.12
N VAL A 360 17.57 -0.45 -19.16
CA VAL A 360 16.44 -1.39 -19.21
C VAL A 360 15.13 -0.60 -19.17
N PRO A 361 14.18 -0.83 -20.10
CA PRO A 361 12.90 -0.11 -20.10
C PRO A 361 12.04 -0.46 -18.89
N PHE A 362 11.17 0.45 -18.46
CA PHE A 362 10.16 0.17 -17.44
C PHE A 362 9.12 -0.86 -17.92
N ALA A 363 8.88 -0.88 -19.23
CA ALA A 363 8.03 -1.83 -19.93
C ALA A 363 8.72 -2.30 -21.22
N ASP A 364 8.94 -3.60 -21.34
CA ASP A 364 9.39 -4.24 -22.57
C ASP A 364 8.32 -4.21 -23.67
N ASP A 365 8.68 -4.63 -24.89
CA ASP A 365 7.77 -4.59 -26.04
C ASP A 365 6.50 -5.45 -25.84
N ALA A 366 6.62 -6.57 -25.12
CA ALA A 366 5.49 -7.43 -24.80
C ALA A 366 4.56 -6.76 -23.78
N THR A 367 5.11 -6.08 -22.78
CA THR A 367 4.39 -5.29 -21.78
C THR A 367 3.70 -4.11 -22.41
N ARG A 368 4.34 -3.40 -23.35
CA ARG A 368 3.71 -2.32 -24.12
C ARG A 368 2.53 -2.82 -24.94
N SER A 369 2.70 -3.94 -25.63
CA SER A 369 1.63 -4.58 -26.41
C SER A 369 0.45 -4.98 -25.52
N TRP A 370 0.73 -5.58 -24.35
CA TRP A 370 -0.27 -5.94 -23.36
C TRP A 370 -1.00 -4.69 -22.82
N ILE A 371 -0.27 -3.63 -22.47
CA ILE A 371 -0.84 -2.36 -22.00
C ILE A 371 -1.80 -1.80 -23.05
N SER A 372 -1.40 -1.74 -24.32
CA SER A 372 -2.27 -1.22 -25.38
C SER A 372 -3.53 -2.06 -25.58
N ALA A 373 -3.42 -3.38 -25.47
CA ALA A 373 -4.52 -4.30 -25.77
C ALA A 373 -5.52 -4.48 -24.60
N HIS A 374 -5.04 -4.43 -23.35
CA HIS A 374 -5.84 -4.82 -22.18
C HIS A 374 -5.95 -3.75 -21.09
N VAL A 375 -5.03 -2.78 -21.03
CA VAL A 375 -4.98 -1.79 -19.94
C VAL A 375 -5.56 -0.45 -20.39
N LEU A 376 -5.10 0.08 -21.53
CA LEU A 376 -5.56 1.38 -22.03
C LEU A 376 -7.02 1.36 -22.49
N VAL A 377 -7.58 0.18 -22.79
CA VAL A 377 -9.01 0.01 -23.09
C VAL A 377 -9.93 0.41 -21.92
N HIS A 378 -9.38 0.57 -20.72
CA HIS A 378 -10.12 1.07 -19.54
C HIS A 378 -10.06 2.58 -19.40
N LEU A 379 -9.07 3.22 -20.01
CA LEU A 379 -8.95 4.69 -20.10
C LEU A 379 -9.69 5.27 -21.29
N GLN A 380 -10.09 4.42 -22.23
CA GLN A 380 -11.12 4.77 -23.19
C GLN A 380 -12.36 5.07 -22.37
N VAL A 381 -12.51 6.35 -22.02
CA VAL A 381 -13.79 6.99 -21.86
C VAL A 381 -14.58 6.48 -23.06
N VAL A 382 -15.58 5.63 -22.79
CA VAL A 382 -16.74 5.66 -23.66
C VAL A 382 -17.06 7.13 -23.71
N ASP A 383 -16.85 7.79 -24.85
CA ASP A 383 -17.45 9.09 -25.11
C ASP A 383 -18.95 8.90 -24.89
N ALA A 384 -19.36 9.07 -23.64
CA ALA A 384 -20.70 9.48 -23.32
C ALA A 384 -20.69 10.95 -23.71
N PRO A 385 -21.53 11.33 -24.70
CA PRO A 385 -21.51 12.66 -25.27
C PRO A 385 -21.63 13.71 -24.16
N GLY A 386 -20.94 14.83 -24.39
CA GLY A 386 -20.76 15.91 -23.45
C GLY A 386 -22.00 16.24 -22.64
N ALA A 387 -21.77 16.47 -21.35
CA ALA A 387 -22.77 16.87 -20.38
C ALA A 387 -23.60 18.06 -20.86
N LEU A 388 -24.91 17.88 -20.99
CA LEU A 388 -25.97 18.82 -20.58
C LEU A 388 -27.30 18.04 -20.45
N GLN A 389 -27.76 17.90 -19.21
CA GLN A 389 -29.15 17.65 -18.77
C GLN A 389 -30.11 16.88 -19.70
N SER A 390 -30.41 15.62 -19.37
CA SER A 390 -31.79 15.12 -19.19
C SER A 390 -31.80 13.62 -18.85
N ASP A 391 -32.54 13.28 -17.80
CA ASP A 391 -33.04 11.97 -17.39
C ASP A 391 -32.24 10.70 -17.72
N ASN A 392 -31.89 10.04 -16.61
CA ASN A 392 -31.43 8.66 -16.42
C ASN A 392 -32.24 7.59 -17.20
N THR A 393 -32.12 7.62 -18.52
CA THR A 393 -32.52 6.54 -19.43
C THR A 393 -31.24 6.11 -20.11
N GLN A 394 -30.55 5.14 -19.51
CA GLN A 394 -29.71 4.25 -20.29
C GLN A 394 -30.58 3.80 -21.46
N ALA A 395 -30.15 4.15 -22.68
CA ALA A 395 -31.01 4.24 -23.84
C ALA A 395 -31.68 2.88 -24.11
N VAL A 396 -32.96 2.73 -23.77
CA VAL A 396 -33.72 1.47 -23.90
C VAL A 396 -33.63 0.88 -25.32
N TRP A 397 -33.45 1.72 -26.33
CA TRP A 397 -33.27 1.36 -27.73
C TRP A 397 -31.86 0.84 -28.10
N GLU A 398 -30.83 1.10 -27.28
CA GLU A 398 -29.48 0.55 -27.41
C GLU A 398 -29.38 -0.83 -26.78
N ASP A 399 -29.94 -1.00 -25.57
CA ASP A 399 -30.05 -2.32 -24.92
C ASP A 399 -30.89 -3.27 -25.79
N ALA A 400 -32.03 -2.79 -26.29
CA ALA A 400 -32.87 -3.57 -27.20
C ALA A 400 -32.17 -3.88 -28.53
N LEU A 401 -31.24 -3.04 -29.01
CA LEU A 401 -30.45 -3.36 -30.20
C LEU A 401 -29.46 -4.50 -29.91
N GLN A 402 -28.79 -4.48 -28.76
CA GLN A 402 -27.87 -5.54 -28.35
C GLN A 402 -28.59 -6.88 -28.14
N ASP A 403 -29.76 -6.87 -27.49
CA ASP A 403 -30.57 -8.07 -27.23
C ASP A 403 -31.11 -8.73 -28.52
N VAL A 404 -31.28 -7.94 -29.57
CA VAL A 404 -31.80 -8.40 -30.87
C VAL A 404 -30.69 -8.99 -31.76
N LEU A 405 -29.42 -8.72 -31.49
CA LEU A 405 -28.29 -9.26 -32.27
C LEU A 405 -28.22 -10.81 -32.27
N PRO A 406 -28.41 -11.52 -31.14
CA PRO A 406 -28.54 -12.97 -31.13
C PRO A 406 -29.73 -13.48 -31.96
N VAL A 407 -30.87 -12.78 -31.89
CA VAL A 407 -32.10 -13.14 -32.63
C VAL A 407 -31.89 -12.97 -34.14
N LEU A 408 -31.15 -11.94 -34.57
CA LEU A 408 -30.76 -11.76 -35.97
C LEU A 408 -30.00 -12.97 -36.51
N ARG A 409 -29.09 -13.55 -35.70
CA ARG A 409 -28.29 -14.73 -36.09
C ARG A 409 -29.10 -16.01 -36.14
N ARG A 410 -30.12 -16.17 -35.28
CA ARG A 410 -30.91 -17.39 -35.14
C ARG A 410 -32.18 -17.42 -35.99
N ASP A 411 -32.98 -16.36 -35.94
CA ASP A 411 -34.36 -16.30 -36.45
C ASP A 411 -34.50 -15.35 -37.66
N GLY A 412 -33.41 -14.66 -38.03
CA GLY A 412 -33.31 -13.81 -39.21
C GLY A 412 -33.85 -12.38 -39.04
N LEU A 413 -33.61 -11.53 -40.04
CA LEU A 413 -33.85 -10.08 -39.97
C LEU A 413 -35.32 -9.71 -39.69
N LYS A 414 -36.28 -10.49 -40.18
CA LYS A 414 -37.71 -10.18 -40.02
C LYS A 414 -38.15 -10.27 -38.55
N ALA A 415 -37.67 -11.29 -37.82
CA ALA A 415 -37.95 -11.45 -36.39
C ALA A 415 -37.28 -10.35 -35.57
N ALA A 416 -36.03 -10.04 -35.88
CA ALA A 416 -35.26 -8.98 -35.23
C ALA A 416 -35.92 -7.58 -35.40
N VAL A 417 -36.40 -7.25 -36.60
CA VAL A 417 -37.11 -6.00 -36.87
C VAL A 417 -38.45 -5.92 -36.14
N GLN A 418 -39.16 -7.04 -35.95
CA GLN A 418 -40.44 -7.02 -35.22
C GLN A 418 -40.26 -6.61 -33.75
N ILE A 419 -39.19 -7.06 -33.09
CA ILE A 419 -38.89 -6.72 -31.69
C ILE A 419 -38.62 -5.22 -31.56
N LEU A 420 -37.74 -4.65 -32.40
CA LEU A 420 -37.46 -3.20 -32.38
C LEU A 420 -38.68 -2.36 -32.79
N LYS A 421 -39.55 -2.87 -33.68
CA LYS A 421 -40.81 -2.18 -34.02
C LYS A 421 -41.81 -2.15 -32.87
N GLN A 422 -41.83 -3.15 -31.99
CA GLN A 422 -42.65 -3.11 -30.78
C GLN A 422 -42.17 -2.01 -29.82
N GLY A 423 -40.85 -1.86 -29.64
CA GLY A 423 -40.26 -0.75 -28.89
C GLY A 423 -40.55 0.63 -29.49
N LEU A 424 -40.57 0.73 -30.82
CA LEU A 424 -40.96 1.97 -31.51
C LEU A 424 -42.44 2.32 -31.29
N GLN A 425 -43.32 1.34 -31.14
CA GLN A 425 -44.76 1.56 -30.91
C GLN A 425 -45.04 2.03 -29.47
N SER A 426 -44.26 1.56 -28.49
CA SER A 426 -44.36 2.01 -27.10
C SER A 426 -43.66 3.36 -26.84
N ALA A 427 -42.82 3.84 -27.77
CA ALA A 427 -42.08 5.07 -27.64
C ALA A 427 -42.98 6.33 -27.60
N GLN A 428 -42.83 7.11 -26.53
CA GLN A 428 -43.43 8.43 -26.38
C GLN A 428 -42.39 9.54 -26.55
N GLY A 429 -42.71 10.56 -27.36
CA GLY A 429 -41.80 11.67 -27.67
C GLY A 429 -41.05 11.51 -29.01
N GLY A 430 -40.77 12.66 -29.66
CA GLY A 430 -40.10 12.70 -30.96
C GLY A 430 -38.66 12.17 -30.91
N ARG A 431 -37.90 12.55 -29.86
CA ARG A 431 -36.51 12.11 -29.63
C ARG A 431 -36.40 10.59 -29.48
N VAL A 432 -37.19 10.00 -28.58
CA VAL A 432 -37.18 8.54 -28.33
C VAL A 432 -37.54 7.78 -29.61
N ARG A 433 -38.57 8.22 -30.35
CA ARG A 433 -38.94 7.61 -31.64
C ARG A 433 -37.84 7.71 -32.70
N PHE A 434 -37.09 8.81 -32.72
CA PHE A 434 -35.94 8.98 -33.62
C PHE A 434 -34.87 7.92 -33.34
N PHE A 435 -34.49 7.75 -32.08
CA PHE A 435 -33.48 6.76 -31.70
C PHE A 435 -33.90 5.31 -31.97
N TRP A 436 -35.17 4.95 -31.75
CA TRP A 436 -35.67 3.62 -32.15
C TRP A 436 -35.59 3.37 -33.67
N ARG A 437 -35.82 4.40 -34.49
CA ARG A 437 -35.64 4.32 -35.94
C ARG A 437 -34.17 4.21 -36.33
N LEU A 438 -33.28 4.91 -35.61
CA LEU A 438 -31.83 4.79 -35.81
C LEU A 438 -31.33 3.38 -35.45
N SER A 439 -31.82 2.79 -34.36
CA SER A 439 -31.52 1.39 -34.00
C SER A 439 -31.99 0.41 -35.08
N LEU A 440 -33.18 0.62 -35.69
CA LEU A 440 -33.65 -0.17 -36.83
C LEU A 440 -32.71 -0.05 -38.05
N ALA A 441 -32.21 1.15 -38.34
CA ALA A 441 -31.25 1.35 -39.42
C ALA A 441 -29.91 0.65 -39.16
N ARG A 442 -29.40 0.73 -37.92
CA ARG A 442 -28.18 0.02 -37.47
C ARG A 442 -28.34 -1.50 -37.57
N LEU A 443 -29.51 -2.04 -37.21
CA LEU A 443 -29.81 -3.47 -37.37
C LEU A 443 -29.77 -3.88 -38.86
N CYS A 444 -30.36 -3.09 -39.76
CA CYS A 444 -30.30 -3.35 -41.21
C CYS A 444 -28.87 -3.32 -41.74
N TYR A 445 -28.04 -2.41 -41.25
CA TYR A 445 -26.62 -2.33 -41.58
C TYR A 445 -25.85 -3.58 -41.13
N GLN A 446 -26.03 -4.00 -39.87
CA GLN A 446 -25.40 -5.21 -39.32
C GLN A 446 -25.86 -6.49 -40.04
N ALA A 447 -27.10 -6.51 -40.53
CA ALA A 447 -27.65 -7.59 -41.36
C ALA A 447 -27.20 -7.55 -42.84
N LYS A 448 -26.27 -6.64 -43.20
CA LYS A 448 -25.76 -6.42 -44.56
C LYS A 448 -26.84 -6.05 -45.59
N LYS A 449 -27.95 -5.46 -45.15
CA LYS A 449 -29.03 -4.94 -46.02
C LYS A 449 -28.85 -3.44 -46.22
N TYR A 450 -27.75 -3.07 -46.88
CA TYR A 450 -27.31 -1.68 -47.01
C TYR A 450 -28.31 -0.77 -47.76
N GLU A 451 -29.04 -1.28 -48.75
CA GLU A 451 -30.09 -0.49 -49.44
C GLU A 451 -31.21 -0.07 -48.48
N LEU A 452 -31.67 -1.01 -47.63
CA LEU A 452 -32.72 -0.72 -46.65
C LEU A 452 -32.22 0.22 -45.55
N ALA A 453 -30.97 0.04 -45.11
CA ALA A 453 -30.34 0.93 -44.15
C ALA A 453 -30.21 2.36 -44.71
N LYS A 454 -29.74 2.49 -45.96
CA LYS A 454 -29.63 3.77 -46.67
C LYS A 454 -30.95 4.53 -46.70
N THR A 455 -32.05 3.92 -47.16
CA THR A 455 -33.35 4.60 -47.23
C THR A 455 -33.85 5.10 -45.87
N GLN A 456 -33.64 4.32 -44.81
CA GLN A 456 -34.01 4.75 -43.45
C GLN A 456 -33.12 5.90 -42.96
N LEU A 457 -31.81 5.84 -43.23
CA LEU A 457 -30.87 6.88 -42.83
C LEU A 457 -31.07 8.19 -43.61
N GLU A 458 -31.42 8.14 -44.89
CA GLU A 458 -31.79 9.32 -45.67
C GLU A 458 -33.02 10.03 -45.10
N THR A 459 -34.00 9.26 -44.63
CA THR A 459 -35.20 9.82 -43.97
C THR A 459 -34.85 10.46 -42.63
N LEU A 460 -33.96 9.84 -41.85
CA LEU A 460 -33.50 10.37 -40.56
C LEU A 460 -32.64 11.63 -40.75
N ASP A 461 -31.77 11.65 -41.75
CA ASP A 461 -30.96 12.81 -42.10
C ASP A 461 -31.84 13.98 -42.55
N GLN A 462 -32.84 13.75 -43.41
CA GLN A 462 -33.79 14.80 -43.79
C GLN A 462 -34.57 15.34 -42.56
N GLN A 463 -34.96 14.46 -41.64
CA GLN A 463 -35.64 14.86 -40.42
C GLN A 463 -34.76 15.73 -39.50
N LEU A 464 -33.45 15.44 -39.42
CA LEU A 464 -32.49 16.27 -38.66
C LEU A 464 -32.31 17.65 -39.30
N ARG A 465 -32.22 17.71 -40.64
CA ARG A 465 -32.14 18.96 -41.41
C ARG A 465 -33.37 19.83 -41.22
N ASP A 466 -34.57 19.27 -41.40
CA ASP A 466 -35.83 20.01 -41.31
C ASP A 466 -36.08 20.56 -39.91
N ALA A 467 -35.62 19.85 -38.88
CA ALA A 467 -35.73 20.26 -37.49
C ALA A 467 -34.62 21.25 -37.04
N GLY A 468 -33.62 21.52 -37.89
CA GLY A 468 -32.48 22.36 -37.54
C GLY A 468 -31.59 21.77 -36.44
N LEU A 469 -31.65 20.45 -36.23
CA LEU A 469 -30.94 19.76 -35.15
C LEU A 469 -29.44 19.62 -35.44
N ASP A 470 -29.00 19.78 -36.69
CA ASP A 470 -27.58 19.80 -37.06
C ASP A 470 -26.77 20.86 -36.29
N ALA A 471 -27.41 21.97 -35.88
CA ALA A 471 -26.80 23.04 -35.10
C ALA A 471 -26.91 22.86 -33.57
N TRP A 472 -27.79 21.95 -33.11
CA TRP A 472 -28.11 21.75 -31.69
C TRP A 472 -27.54 20.44 -31.14
N GLU A 473 -27.51 19.36 -31.93
CA GLU A 473 -26.92 18.05 -31.61
C GLU A 473 -26.05 17.55 -32.78
N PRO A 474 -24.86 18.15 -32.99
CA PRO A 474 -23.98 17.80 -34.12
C PRO A 474 -23.55 16.33 -34.08
N ASP A 475 -23.36 15.76 -32.89
CA ASP A 475 -22.95 14.36 -32.72
C ASP A 475 -23.98 13.37 -33.29
N LEU A 476 -25.27 13.68 -33.18
CA LEU A 476 -26.34 12.83 -33.70
C LEU A 476 -26.38 12.88 -35.24
N ALA A 477 -26.17 14.08 -35.81
CA ALA A 477 -26.04 14.25 -37.24
C ALA A 477 -24.81 13.52 -37.79
N LEU A 478 -23.66 13.62 -37.12
CA LEU A 478 -22.44 12.88 -37.46
C LEU A 478 -22.67 11.36 -37.44
N GLN A 479 -23.33 10.82 -36.40
CA GLN A 479 -23.63 9.38 -36.33
C GLN A 479 -24.48 8.89 -37.49
N VAL A 480 -25.51 9.65 -37.89
CA VAL A 480 -26.37 9.30 -39.04
C VAL A 480 -25.58 9.40 -40.34
N LEU A 481 -24.78 10.45 -40.52
CA LEU A 481 -24.01 10.70 -41.73
C LEU A 481 -22.87 9.70 -41.93
N HIS A 482 -22.13 9.33 -40.87
CA HIS A 482 -21.11 8.28 -40.95
C HIS A 482 -21.71 6.94 -41.35
N LEU A 483 -22.83 6.55 -40.74
CA LEU A 483 -23.49 5.30 -41.08
C LEU A 483 -24.03 5.34 -42.51
N LEU A 484 -24.60 6.46 -42.95
CA LEU A 484 -25.09 6.64 -44.32
C LEU A 484 -23.95 6.59 -45.34
N TYR A 485 -22.82 7.26 -45.06
CA TYR A 485 -21.62 7.22 -45.89
C TYR A 485 -21.09 5.79 -46.03
N SER A 486 -21.00 5.06 -44.92
CA SER A 486 -20.57 3.66 -44.91
C SER A 486 -21.52 2.74 -45.70
N CYS A 487 -22.84 3.01 -45.71
CA CYS A 487 -23.78 2.31 -46.57
C CYS A 487 -23.46 2.59 -48.05
N CYS A 488 -23.22 3.85 -48.41
CA CYS A 488 -22.91 4.25 -49.78
C CYS A 488 -21.55 3.71 -50.29
N GLU A 489 -20.58 3.48 -49.40
CA GLU A 489 -19.32 2.78 -49.74
C GLU A 489 -19.56 1.31 -50.09
N LEU A 490 -20.40 0.64 -49.30
CA LEU A 490 -20.63 -0.81 -49.41
C LEU A 490 -21.66 -1.19 -50.48
N LEU A 491 -22.38 -0.21 -51.04
CA LEU A 491 -23.34 -0.42 -52.12
C LEU A 491 -22.67 -0.41 -53.51
N PRO A 492 -23.26 -1.09 -54.50
CA PRO A 492 -22.82 -0.98 -55.89
C PRO A 492 -22.82 0.49 -56.36
N GLN A 493 -21.70 0.91 -56.92
CA GLN A 493 -21.40 2.30 -57.26
C GLN A 493 -22.15 2.77 -58.52
N ASN A 494 -23.46 2.94 -58.38
CA ASN A 494 -24.32 3.56 -59.39
C ASN A 494 -24.24 5.10 -59.31
N GLN A 495 -24.56 5.80 -60.40
CA GLN A 495 -24.48 7.26 -60.47
C GLN A 495 -25.18 7.95 -59.28
N VAL A 496 -26.40 7.51 -58.95
CA VAL A 496 -27.19 8.04 -57.82
C VAL A 496 -26.52 7.79 -56.46
N VAL A 497 -25.81 6.67 -56.30
CA VAL A 497 -25.10 6.35 -55.04
C VAL A 497 -23.84 7.20 -54.90
N ARG A 498 -23.13 7.47 -56.01
CA ARG A 498 -21.94 8.33 -56.02
C ARG A 498 -22.27 9.78 -55.69
N GLU A 499 -23.28 10.35 -56.35
CA GLU A 499 -23.75 11.71 -56.07
C GLU A 499 -24.14 11.85 -54.59
N ARG A 500 -24.86 10.87 -54.04
CA ARG A 500 -25.20 10.87 -52.61
C ARG A 500 -24.02 10.67 -51.68
N LYS A 501 -23.03 9.87 -52.06
CA LYS A 501 -21.80 9.68 -51.29
C LYS A 501 -21.02 11.00 -51.21
N GLU A 502 -20.90 11.71 -52.32
CA GLU A 502 -20.25 13.03 -52.39
C GLU A 502 -21.00 14.07 -51.56
N ASP A 503 -22.34 14.14 -51.68
CA ASP A 503 -23.17 15.04 -50.85
C ASP A 503 -22.98 14.80 -49.34
N VAL A 504 -22.98 13.54 -48.92
CA VAL A 504 -22.79 13.16 -47.50
C VAL A 504 -21.37 13.46 -47.04
N TYR A 505 -20.37 13.19 -47.88
CA TYR A 505 -18.97 13.48 -47.58
C TYR A 505 -18.74 14.98 -47.38
N HIS A 506 -19.26 15.82 -48.27
CA HIS A 506 -19.17 17.28 -48.14
C HIS A 506 -19.79 17.79 -46.83
N ARG A 507 -20.89 17.17 -46.39
CA ARG A 507 -21.54 17.53 -45.12
C ARG A 507 -20.76 17.04 -43.90
N LEU A 508 -20.19 15.84 -43.95
CA LEU A 508 -19.28 15.35 -42.91
C LEU A 508 -18.09 16.31 -42.74
N CYS A 509 -17.48 16.74 -43.85
CA CYS A 509 -16.38 17.72 -43.84
C CYS A 509 -16.75 19.07 -43.21
N HIS A 510 -18.02 19.45 -43.27
CA HIS A 510 -18.48 20.72 -42.70
C HIS A 510 -18.74 20.64 -41.19
N LEU A 511 -19.16 19.47 -40.69
CA LEU A 511 -19.50 19.24 -39.29
C LEU A 511 -18.30 18.76 -38.45
N ASP A 512 -17.35 18.07 -39.07
CA ASP A 512 -16.13 17.59 -38.41
C ASP A 512 -14.95 17.57 -39.40
N LEU A 513 -14.06 18.56 -39.26
CA LEU A 513 -12.86 18.70 -40.09
C LEU A 513 -11.77 17.69 -39.69
N GLU A 514 -11.79 17.16 -38.47
CA GLU A 514 -10.77 16.22 -37.98
C GLU A 514 -10.89 14.86 -38.66
N VAL A 515 -12.10 14.46 -39.08
CA VAL A 515 -12.35 13.18 -39.78
C VAL A 515 -11.86 13.18 -41.24
N VAL A 516 -11.52 14.36 -41.79
CA VAL A 516 -11.06 14.53 -43.19
C VAL A 516 -9.54 14.58 -43.29
N LEU A 517 -8.85 14.78 -42.15
CA LEU A 517 -7.39 14.85 -42.11
C LEU A 517 -6.81 13.43 -42.03
N PRO A 518 -5.83 13.09 -42.90
CA PRO A 518 -5.30 11.73 -43.03
C PRO A 518 -4.47 11.25 -41.85
#